data_AF-A0A099KD48-F1
#
_entry.id   AF-A0A099KD48-F1
#
_cell.length_a   1.000
_cell.length_b   1.000
_cell.length_c   1.000
_cell.angle_alpha   90.00
_cell.angle_beta   90.00
_cell.angle_gamma   90.00
#
_symmetry.space_group_name_H-M   'P 1'
#
loop_
_entity.id
_entity.type
_entity.pdbx_description
1 polymer ?
#
loop_
_entity_poly.entity_id
_entity_poly.type
_entity_poly.pdbx_seq_one_letter_code
_entity_poly.pdbx_strand_id
1 'polypeptide(L)'
;AQYFSGNQLIVGSKPIAQAYSGHQFGHFNPQLGDGRAHLLGDITDKQGQSWDVQLKGSGTSFFSRQGDGRCALGPALREYMMSEAMFALGVPTTRCLAVVATGEVVYLERSLPGAVVTRISTSHIRVGTFQYFAARKDIESLKKLTSFAIERHFPQLKAAESEALSGDQVVNFCQPQSKPVFFNMYA
;
A
#
# COMPACT_ATOMS: atom_id res chain seq x y z
N ALA A 1 -19.40 -3.21 8.56
CA ALA A 1 -19.54 -3.42 7.11
C ALA A 1 -19.45 -2.11 6.33
N GLN A 2 -20.32 -1.11 6.59
CA GLN A 2 -20.38 0.14 5.80
C GLN A 2 -19.05 0.89 5.66
N TYR A 3 -18.28 1.05 6.74
CA TYR A 3 -16.95 1.68 6.67
C TYR A 3 -15.93 0.87 5.88
N PHE A 4 -15.96 -0.45 6.01
CA PHE A 4 -15.00 -1.39 5.40
C PHE A 4 -15.33 -1.72 3.93
N SER A 5 -16.50 -1.31 3.44
CA SER A 5 -16.85 -1.36 2.02
C SER A 5 -16.74 0.00 1.32
N GLY A 6 -16.45 1.08 2.06
CA GLY A 6 -16.40 2.44 1.52
C GLY A 6 -17.77 3.12 1.36
N ASN A 7 -18.85 2.53 1.88
CA ASN A 7 -20.19 3.15 1.85
C ASN A 7 -20.32 4.29 2.87
N GLN A 8 -19.48 4.27 3.90
CA GLN A 8 -19.32 5.36 4.85
C GLN A 8 -17.84 5.65 5.05
N LEU A 9 -17.49 6.92 5.11
CA LEU A 9 -16.13 7.33 5.45
C LEU A 9 -15.97 7.42 6.97
N ILE A 10 -14.81 6.97 7.45
CA ILE A 10 -14.41 7.21 8.83
C ILE A 10 -14.23 8.72 9.00
N VAL A 11 -14.73 9.29 10.11
CA VAL A 11 -14.60 10.72 10.38
C VAL A 11 -13.12 11.14 10.33
N GLY A 12 -12.83 12.20 9.57
CA GLY A 12 -11.46 12.69 9.36
C GLY A 12 -10.68 12.01 8.23
N SER A 13 -11.24 10.94 7.63
CA SER A 13 -10.64 10.30 6.46
C SER A 13 -10.56 11.26 5.27
N LYS A 14 -9.42 11.26 4.60
CA LYS A 14 -9.19 11.95 3.32
C LYS A 14 -8.71 10.93 2.30
N PRO A 15 -9.64 10.19 1.66
CA PRO A 15 -9.26 9.10 0.78
C PRO A 15 -8.43 9.58 -0.40
N ILE A 16 -7.33 8.89 -0.68
CA ILE A 16 -6.47 9.14 -1.84
C ILE A 16 -6.19 7.84 -2.60
N ALA A 17 -5.86 7.97 -3.89
CA ALA A 17 -5.21 6.92 -4.66
C ALA A 17 -3.75 7.35 -4.90
N GLN A 18 -2.78 6.49 -4.58
CA GLN A 18 -1.37 6.85 -4.69
C GLN A 18 -0.88 6.65 -6.13
N ALA A 19 -0.09 7.61 -6.62
CA ALA A 19 0.70 7.43 -7.84
C ALA A 19 1.97 6.65 -7.53
N TYR A 20 2.37 5.73 -8.41
CA TYR A 20 3.68 5.10 -8.37
C TYR A 20 4.10 4.67 -9.79
N SER A 21 5.35 4.30 -9.97
CA SER A 21 5.87 3.68 -11.19
C SER A 21 6.33 2.26 -10.88
N GLY A 22 6.83 1.53 -11.86
CA GLY A 22 7.35 0.19 -11.59
C GLY A 22 7.87 -0.49 -12.83
N HIS A 23 8.69 -1.52 -12.64
CA HIS A 23 9.11 -2.40 -13.71
C HIS A 23 8.18 -3.61 -13.73
N GLN A 24 7.34 -3.71 -14.75
CA GLN A 24 6.48 -4.86 -14.96
C GLN A 24 7.12 -5.75 -16.02
N PHE A 25 7.48 -6.98 -15.64
CA PHE A 25 8.16 -7.94 -16.53
C PHE A 25 9.42 -7.37 -17.18
N GLY A 26 10.25 -6.64 -16.42
CA GLY A 26 11.49 -6.03 -16.91
C GLY A 26 11.32 -4.71 -17.65
N HIS A 27 10.10 -4.31 -18.00
CA HIS A 27 9.83 -3.05 -18.69
C HIS A 27 9.39 -1.96 -17.72
N PHE A 28 10.01 -0.78 -17.81
CA PHE A 28 9.65 0.35 -16.97
C PHE A 28 8.32 0.97 -17.40
N ASN A 29 7.38 1.06 -16.47
CA ASN A 29 6.14 1.80 -16.62
C ASN A 29 6.21 3.11 -15.82
N PRO A 30 6.29 4.29 -16.49
CA PRO A 30 6.44 5.58 -15.82
C PRO A 30 5.19 6.03 -15.07
N GLN A 31 4.04 5.36 -15.26
CA GLN A 31 2.79 5.75 -14.62
C GLN A 31 1.91 4.53 -14.32
N LEU A 32 2.05 4.03 -13.10
CA LEU A 32 1.10 3.17 -12.42
C LEU A 32 0.39 4.00 -11.33
N GLY A 33 -0.29 3.30 -10.44
CA GLY A 33 -0.91 3.87 -9.27
C GLY A 33 -1.95 2.91 -8.70
N ASP A 34 -2.62 3.34 -7.64
CA ASP A 34 -3.68 2.57 -7.01
C ASP A 34 -4.93 2.51 -7.91
N GLY A 35 -4.91 1.66 -8.93
CA GLY A 35 -5.99 1.55 -9.92
C GLY A 35 -7.24 0.83 -9.45
N ARG A 36 -7.22 0.24 -8.26
CA ARG A 36 -8.38 -0.37 -7.61
C ARG A 36 -8.32 -0.28 -6.09
N ALA A 37 -7.56 0.69 -5.59
CA ALA A 37 -7.33 0.84 -4.16
C ALA A 37 -7.40 2.31 -3.74
N HIS A 38 -7.85 2.54 -2.52
CA HIS A 38 -8.00 3.87 -1.93
C HIS A 38 -7.48 3.82 -0.51
N LEU A 39 -6.43 4.59 -0.24
CA LEU A 39 -5.92 4.80 1.12
C LEU A 39 -6.86 5.79 1.81
N LEU A 40 -7.57 5.35 2.85
CA LEU A 40 -8.49 6.19 3.63
C LEU A 40 -7.75 7.17 4.54
N GLY A 41 -6.51 6.85 4.88
CA GLY A 41 -5.68 7.55 5.86
C GLY A 41 -4.97 6.53 6.76
N ASP A 42 -4.38 7.02 7.84
CA ASP A 42 -3.78 6.19 8.87
C ASP A 42 -4.45 6.36 10.23
N ILE A 43 -4.37 5.31 11.03
CA ILE A 43 -4.87 5.23 12.41
C ILE A 43 -3.72 4.86 13.34
N THR A 44 -3.74 5.37 14.57
CA THR A 44 -2.76 5.01 15.59
C THR A 44 -3.35 3.97 16.52
N ASP A 45 -2.61 2.88 16.77
CA ASP A 45 -3.03 1.86 17.74
C ASP A 45 -2.72 2.26 19.20
N LYS A 46 -3.06 1.39 20.14
CA LYS A 46 -2.84 1.62 21.57
C LYS A 46 -1.36 1.66 21.96
N GLN A 47 -0.48 1.15 21.10
CA GLN A 47 0.96 1.12 21.27
C GLN A 47 1.65 2.32 20.60
N GLY A 48 0.89 3.23 19.99
CA GLY A 48 1.42 4.41 19.30
C GLY A 48 1.91 4.12 17.88
N GLN A 49 1.68 2.92 17.33
CA GLN A 49 2.06 2.59 15.96
C GLN A 49 0.99 3.08 14.98
N SER A 50 1.42 3.77 13.93
CA SER A 50 0.54 4.17 12.82
C SER A 50 0.34 3.04 11.82
N TRP A 51 -0.90 2.91 11.36
CA TRP A 51 -1.38 1.90 10.43
C TRP A 51 -2.20 2.54 9.32
N ASP A 52 -1.78 2.37 8.08
CA ASP A 52 -2.53 2.74 6.89
C ASP A 52 -3.76 1.84 6.73
N VAL A 53 -4.91 2.43 6.43
CA VAL A 53 -6.15 1.74 6.10
C VAL A 53 -6.44 1.90 4.61
N GLN A 54 -6.34 0.83 3.84
CA GLN A 54 -6.59 0.84 2.40
C GLN A 54 -7.76 -0.05 2.02
N LEU A 55 -8.72 0.47 1.27
CA LEU A 55 -9.76 -0.34 0.64
C LEU A 55 -9.30 -0.76 -0.75
N LYS A 56 -9.37 -2.06 -1.05
CA LYS A 56 -9.14 -2.62 -2.39
C LYS A 56 -10.43 -3.16 -2.96
N GLY A 57 -10.77 -2.76 -4.17
CA GLY A 57 -12.02 -3.12 -4.85
C GLY A 57 -13.17 -2.13 -4.62
N SER A 58 -12.90 -1.01 -3.93
CA SER A 58 -13.90 0.02 -3.60
C SER A 58 -14.36 0.86 -4.79
N GLY A 59 -13.73 0.73 -5.96
CA GLY A 59 -14.13 1.43 -7.18
C GLY A 59 -12.95 1.93 -7.99
N THR A 60 -13.24 2.77 -8.98
CA THR A 60 -12.23 3.34 -9.87
C THR A 60 -11.46 4.48 -9.21
N SER A 61 -10.31 4.77 -9.79
CA SER A 61 -9.47 5.93 -9.51
C SER A 61 -8.90 6.45 -10.84
N PHE A 62 -8.18 7.57 -10.79
CA PHE A 62 -7.42 8.08 -11.93
C PHE A 62 -6.44 7.03 -12.51
N PHE A 63 -6.00 6.07 -11.70
CA PHE A 63 -5.04 5.03 -12.09
C PHE A 63 -5.69 3.73 -12.56
N SER A 64 -7.02 3.65 -12.63
CA SER A 64 -7.73 2.42 -13.05
C SER A 64 -7.51 2.04 -14.50
N ARG A 65 -7.01 2.97 -15.34
CA ARG A 65 -6.88 2.78 -16.79
C ARG A 65 -8.23 2.33 -17.37
N GLN A 66 -8.30 1.12 -17.94
CA GLN A 66 -9.51 0.52 -18.49
C GLN A 66 -10.20 -0.47 -17.51
N GLY A 67 -9.68 -0.62 -16.29
CA GLY A 67 -10.26 -1.48 -15.28
C GLY A 67 -11.46 -0.84 -14.56
N ASP A 68 -12.34 -1.68 -14.05
CA ASP A 68 -13.54 -1.28 -13.27
C ASP A 68 -13.24 -0.88 -11.82
N GLY A 69 -11.99 -1.04 -11.37
CA GLY A 69 -11.58 -0.75 -10.00
C GLY A 69 -12.16 -1.69 -8.94
N ARG A 70 -12.79 -2.80 -9.35
CA ARG A 70 -13.43 -3.76 -8.44
C ARG A 70 -12.54 -4.97 -8.15
N CYS A 71 -12.95 -5.74 -7.15
CA CYS A 71 -12.32 -6.99 -6.75
C CYS A 71 -13.37 -8.10 -6.66
N ALA A 72 -13.07 -9.27 -7.23
CA ALA A 72 -13.93 -10.43 -7.07
C ALA A 72 -13.73 -11.09 -5.69
N LEU A 73 -14.78 -11.72 -5.17
CA LEU A 73 -14.79 -12.32 -3.83
C LEU A 73 -13.74 -13.42 -3.65
N GLY A 74 -13.52 -14.27 -4.66
CA GLY A 74 -12.51 -15.34 -4.60
C GLY A 74 -11.09 -14.80 -4.37
N PRO A 75 -10.59 -13.87 -5.21
CA PRO A 75 -9.33 -13.17 -4.97
C PRO A 75 -9.27 -12.44 -3.62
N ALA A 76 -10.36 -11.79 -3.20
CA ALA A 76 -10.44 -11.10 -1.91
C ALA A 76 -10.23 -12.04 -0.72
N LEU A 77 -10.93 -13.18 -0.70
CA LEU A 77 -10.78 -14.21 0.34
C LEU A 77 -9.39 -14.84 0.32
N ARG A 78 -8.82 -15.09 -0.87
CA ARG A 78 -7.46 -15.63 -0.99
C ARG A 78 -6.45 -14.67 -0.38
N GLU A 79 -6.57 -13.38 -0.65
CA GLU A 79 -5.69 -12.37 -0.07
C GLU A 79 -5.78 -12.34 1.45
N TYR A 80 -7.00 -12.35 2.01
CA TYR A 80 -7.21 -12.45 3.46
C TYR A 80 -6.52 -13.68 4.05
N MET A 81 -6.79 -14.87 3.50
CA MET A 81 -6.24 -16.12 4.03
C MET A 81 -4.70 -16.15 3.97
N MET A 82 -4.11 -15.71 2.86
CA MET A 82 -2.66 -15.74 2.69
C MET A 82 -1.96 -14.68 3.56
N SER A 83 -2.53 -13.48 3.66
CA SER A 83 -2.06 -12.42 4.55
C SER A 83 -2.02 -12.88 6.00
N GLU A 84 -3.13 -13.41 6.51
CA GLU A 84 -3.22 -13.82 7.91
C GLU A 84 -2.41 -15.09 8.20
N ALA A 85 -2.30 -16.02 7.23
CA ALA A 85 -1.41 -17.18 7.35
C ALA A 85 0.07 -16.78 7.43
N MET A 86 0.52 -15.88 6.56
CA MET A 86 1.90 -15.36 6.61
C MET A 86 2.18 -14.69 7.96
N PHE A 87 1.26 -13.85 8.45
CA PHE A 87 1.41 -13.24 9.76
C PHE A 87 1.51 -14.28 10.89
N ALA A 88 0.65 -15.32 10.88
CA ALA A 88 0.69 -16.39 11.86
C ALA A 88 1.99 -17.21 11.82
N LEU A 89 2.63 -17.30 10.64
CA LEU A 89 3.94 -17.93 10.46
C LEU A 89 5.11 -17.01 10.83
N GLY A 90 4.85 -15.79 11.31
CA GLY A 90 5.88 -14.79 11.60
C GLY A 90 6.52 -14.19 10.35
N VAL A 91 5.92 -14.40 9.18
CA VAL A 91 6.36 -13.78 7.91
C VAL A 91 5.75 -12.39 7.81
N PRO A 92 6.57 -11.34 7.73
CA PRO A 92 6.07 -9.97 7.67
C PRO A 92 5.27 -9.73 6.40
N THR A 93 4.11 -9.10 6.54
CA THR A 93 3.12 -8.96 5.47
C THR A 93 2.13 -7.85 5.78
N THR A 94 1.47 -7.34 4.74
CA THR A 94 0.25 -6.53 4.93
C THR A 94 -0.83 -7.40 5.55
N ARG A 95 -1.63 -6.84 6.47
CA ARG A 95 -2.72 -7.52 7.17
C ARG A 95 -4.05 -7.26 6.49
N CYS A 96 -5.02 -8.15 6.71
CA CYS A 96 -6.35 -8.00 6.14
C CYS A 96 -7.40 -7.94 7.27
N LEU A 97 -7.99 -6.76 7.48
CA LEU A 97 -8.95 -6.54 8.56
C LEU A 97 -10.34 -7.10 8.24
N ALA A 98 -10.79 -6.97 6.97
CA ALA A 98 -12.12 -7.38 6.57
C ALA A 98 -12.21 -7.69 5.08
N VAL A 99 -13.13 -8.59 4.73
CA VAL A 99 -13.64 -8.79 3.37
C VAL A 99 -15.14 -8.59 3.40
N VAL A 100 -15.65 -7.64 2.61
CA VAL A 100 -17.08 -7.31 2.55
C VAL A 100 -17.61 -7.61 1.15
N ALA A 101 -18.59 -8.50 1.04
CA ALA A 101 -19.29 -8.73 -0.22
C ALA A 101 -20.08 -7.47 -0.63
N THR A 102 -19.99 -7.06 -1.89
CA THR A 102 -20.65 -5.84 -2.37
C THR A 102 -22.08 -6.08 -2.84
N GLY A 103 -22.42 -7.34 -3.17
CA GLY A 103 -23.67 -7.68 -3.88
C GLY A 103 -23.64 -7.34 -5.37
N GLU A 104 -22.59 -6.66 -5.85
CA GLU A 104 -22.37 -6.35 -7.26
C GLU A 104 -21.70 -7.53 -7.99
N VAL A 105 -21.84 -7.56 -9.31
CA VAL A 105 -21.15 -8.52 -10.18
C VAL A 105 -19.90 -7.87 -10.76
N VAL A 106 -18.77 -8.59 -10.69
CA VAL A 106 -17.50 -8.23 -11.34
C VAL A 106 -17.32 -9.10 -12.57
N TYR A 107 -17.04 -8.46 -13.71
CA TYR A 107 -16.87 -9.14 -14.99
C TYR A 107 -15.38 -9.35 -15.27
N LEU A 108 -14.94 -10.60 -15.19
CA LEU A 108 -13.62 -11.05 -15.66
C LEU A 108 -13.84 -12.01 -16.83
N GLU A 109 -13.14 -13.15 -16.86
CA GLU A 109 -13.45 -14.26 -17.79
C GLU A 109 -14.88 -14.81 -17.59
N ARG A 110 -15.44 -14.62 -16.40
CA ARG A 110 -16.82 -14.96 -16.02
C ARG A 110 -17.37 -13.93 -15.04
N SER A 111 -18.69 -13.90 -14.88
CA SER A 111 -19.34 -13.12 -13.82
C SER A 111 -19.02 -13.71 -12.45
N LEU A 112 -18.52 -12.87 -11.55
CA LEU A 112 -18.16 -13.25 -10.19
C LEU A 112 -18.78 -12.28 -9.17
N PRO A 113 -19.10 -12.74 -7.95
CA PRO A 113 -19.53 -11.82 -6.89
C PRO A 113 -18.39 -10.87 -6.52
N GLY A 114 -18.71 -9.59 -6.34
CA GLY A 114 -17.77 -8.54 -5.94
C GLY A 114 -17.52 -8.51 -4.43
N ALA A 115 -16.36 -7.99 -4.07
CA ALA A 115 -15.94 -7.76 -2.69
C ALA A 115 -15.01 -6.55 -2.56
N VAL A 116 -14.98 -5.99 -1.36
CA VAL A 116 -13.97 -5.01 -0.93
C VAL A 116 -13.11 -5.64 0.15
N VAL A 117 -11.80 -5.46 0.03
CA VAL A 117 -10.80 -5.90 1.01
C VAL A 117 -10.30 -4.69 1.79
N THR A 118 -10.40 -4.71 3.11
CA THR A 118 -9.79 -3.70 3.98
C THR A 118 -8.39 -4.17 4.39
N ARG A 119 -7.37 -3.57 3.81
CA ARG A 119 -5.95 -3.81 4.10
C ARG A 119 -5.47 -2.89 5.19
N ILE A 120 -4.61 -3.44 6.05
CA ILE A 120 -3.92 -2.73 7.12
C ILE A 120 -2.42 -2.96 6.97
N SER A 121 -1.63 -1.90 6.96
CA SER A 121 -0.16 -1.98 6.85
C SER A 121 0.48 -0.83 7.60
N THR A 122 1.73 -0.94 8.03
CA THR A 122 2.48 0.22 8.54
C THR A 122 2.71 1.27 7.45
N SER A 123 2.72 0.85 6.17
CA SER A 123 2.81 1.73 5.00
C SER A 123 2.43 1.04 3.69
N HIS A 124 1.91 1.82 2.74
CA HIS A 124 1.71 1.43 1.34
C HIS A 124 2.71 2.07 0.36
N ILE A 125 3.77 2.73 0.86
CA ILE A 125 4.89 3.18 0.03
C ILE A 125 5.55 1.96 -0.62
N ARG A 126 5.90 2.08 -1.90
CA ARG A 126 6.56 1.04 -2.70
C ARG A 126 7.90 1.58 -3.22
N VAL A 127 8.81 0.70 -3.63
CA VAL A 127 9.99 1.12 -4.43
C VAL A 127 9.54 1.94 -5.64
N GLY A 128 8.43 1.53 -6.24
CA GLY A 128 7.75 2.25 -7.32
C GLY A 128 7.36 3.70 -7.00
N THR A 129 7.05 4.02 -5.75
CA THR A 129 6.71 5.38 -5.32
C THR A 129 7.92 6.31 -5.45
N PHE A 130 9.13 5.83 -5.11
CA PHE A 130 10.37 6.57 -5.32
C PHE A 130 10.71 6.66 -6.81
N GLN A 131 10.58 5.55 -7.54
CA GLN A 131 10.81 5.51 -9.00
C GLN A 131 9.93 6.52 -9.74
N TYR A 132 8.70 6.78 -9.26
CA TYR A 132 7.79 7.75 -9.86
C TYR A 132 8.34 9.17 -9.87
N PHE A 133 8.89 9.64 -8.75
CA PHE A 133 9.48 10.98 -8.67
C PHE A 133 10.86 11.01 -9.34
N ALA A 134 11.66 9.96 -9.18
CA ALA A 134 12.98 9.86 -9.81
C ALA A 134 12.90 9.93 -11.35
N ALA A 135 11.96 9.20 -11.96
CA ALA A 135 11.76 9.21 -13.42
C ALA A 135 11.33 10.59 -13.96
N ARG A 136 10.72 11.43 -13.12
CA ARG A 136 10.33 12.80 -13.45
C ARG A 136 11.41 13.84 -13.13
N LYS A 137 12.54 13.40 -12.59
CA LYS A 137 13.61 14.27 -12.06
C LYS A 137 13.10 15.24 -10.98
N ASP A 138 12.04 14.86 -10.26
CA ASP A 138 11.47 15.63 -9.16
C ASP A 138 12.21 15.31 -7.86
N ILE A 139 13.39 15.94 -7.71
CA ILE A 139 14.29 15.71 -6.58
C ILE A 139 13.70 16.25 -5.27
N GLU A 140 12.90 17.32 -5.33
CA GLU A 140 12.27 17.90 -4.15
C GLU A 140 11.27 16.93 -3.53
N SER A 141 10.35 16.39 -4.34
CA SER A 141 9.39 15.39 -3.87
C SER A 141 10.08 14.10 -3.43
N LEU A 142 11.17 13.70 -4.09
CA LEU A 142 11.96 12.54 -3.67
C LEU A 142 12.57 12.74 -2.29
N LYS A 143 13.15 13.91 -2.00
CA LYS A 143 13.66 14.24 -0.66
C LYS A 143 12.54 14.20 0.39
N LYS A 144 11.40 14.83 0.10
CA LYS A 144 10.23 14.83 1.01
C LYS A 144 9.75 13.40 1.30
N LEU A 145 9.64 12.55 0.27
CA LEU A 145 9.23 11.15 0.42
C LEU A 145 10.24 10.36 1.25
N THR A 146 11.54 10.54 1.02
CA THR A 146 12.60 9.89 1.80
C THR A 146 12.56 10.31 3.26
N SER A 147 12.46 11.62 3.55
CA SER A 147 12.34 12.13 4.91
C SER A 147 11.10 11.58 5.61
N PHE A 148 9.95 11.53 4.92
CA PHE A 148 8.72 10.96 5.45
C PHE A 148 8.85 9.46 5.77
N ALA A 149 9.47 8.69 4.86
CA ALA A 149 9.66 7.26 5.06
C ALA A 149 10.60 6.96 6.24
N ILE A 150 11.67 7.74 6.41
CA ILE A 150 12.59 7.61 7.54
C ILE A 150 11.88 7.96 8.85
N GLU A 151 11.15 9.08 8.89
CA GLU A 151 10.42 9.50 10.08
C GLU A 151 9.40 8.46 10.55
N ARG A 152 8.66 7.87 9.60
CA ARG A 152 7.60 6.93 9.90
C ARG A 152 8.11 5.53 10.28
N HIS A 153 9.17 5.06 9.63
CA HIS A 153 9.59 3.66 9.71
C HIS A 153 10.95 3.44 10.39
N PHE A 154 11.81 4.45 10.38
CA PHE A 154 13.17 4.35 10.89
C PHE A 154 13.54 5.59 11.74
N PRO A 155 12.73 5.97 12.75
CA PRO A 155 13.00 7.15 13.56
C PRO A 155 14.38 7.10 14.24
N GLN A 156 14.92 5.90 14.50
CA GLN A 156 16.27 5.71 15.02
C GLN A 156 17.38 6.27 14.12
N LEU A 157 17.15 6.38 12.81
CA LEU A 157 18.13 6.94 11.87
C LEU A 157 18.24 8.47 11.99
N LYS A 158 17.21 9.16 12.49
CA LYS A 158 17.27 10.62 12.74
C LYS A 158 18.19 10.99 13.89
N ALA A 159 18.42 10.09 14.86
CA ALA A 159 19.31 10.35 15.98
C ALA A 159 20.80 10.37 15.58
N ALA A 160 21.13 9.91 14.36
CA ALA A 160 22.45 9.99 13.76
C ALA A 160 22.54 11.23 12.86
N GLU A 161 22.47 12.43 13.45
CA GLU A 161 22.67 13.67 12.71
C GLU A 161 24.15 13.83 12.32
N SER A 162 24.46 13.59 11.06
CA SER A 162 25.39 14.40 10.24
C SER A 162 25.55 13.74 8.86
N GLU A 163 25.22 14.49 7.81
CA GLU A 163 25.42 14.17 6.38
C GLU A 163 24.52 13.07 5.79
N ALA A 164 24.39 13.13 4.45
CA ALA A 164 23.57 12.23 3.66
C ALA A 164 23.75 10.77 4.12
N LEU A 165 22.64 10.01 4.18
CA LEU A 165 22.69 8.60 4.58
C LEU A 165 23.84 7.92 3.86
N SER A 166 24.78 7.36 4.61
CA SER A 166 25.93 6.70 4.01
C SER A 166 25.44 5.54 3.14
N GLY A 167 26.22 5.16 2.12
CA GLY A 167 25.90 4.00 1.28
C GLY A 167 25.59 2.76 2.13
N ASP A 168 26.30 2.58 3.24
CA ASP A 168 26.08 1.47 4.19
C ASP A 168 24.75 1.57 4.95
N GLN A 169 24.29 2.78 5.30
CA GLN A 169 22.96 2.97 5.88
C GLN A 169 21.84 2.64 4.89
N VAL A 170 22.06 2.92 3.60
CA VAL A 170 21.12 2.53 2.53
C VAL A 170 21.14 1.01 2.29
N VAL A 171 22.30 0.37 2.36
CA VAL A 171 22.38 -1.10 2.28
C VAL A 171 21.72 -1.76 3.49
N ASN A 172 21.94 -1.25 4.70
CA ASN A 172 21.28 -1.73 5.92
C ASN A 172 19.76 -1.51 5.92
N PHE A 173 19.27 -0.52 5.15
CA PHE A 173 17.85 -0.33 4.88
C PHE A 173 17.27 -1.43 3.98
N CYS A 174 18.06 -1.95 3.03
CA CYS A 174 17.67 -3.05 2.16
C CYS A 174 17.83 -4.44 2.79
N GLN A 175 18.49 -4.54 3.94
CA GLN A 175 18.63 -5.80 4.68
C GLN A 175 17.34 -6.12 5.46
N PRO A 176 16.96 -7.41 5.56
CA PRO A 176 15.80 -7.82 6.36
C PRO A 176 16.06 -7.51 7.85
N GLN A 177 15.54 -6.36 8.30
CA GLN A 177 15.50 -5.98 9.71
C GLN A 177 14.53 -6.89 10.47
N SER A 178 14.70 -7.00 11.80
CA SER A 178 13.79 -7.74 12.70
C SER A 178 12.33 -7.27 12.66
N LYS A 179 12.08 -6.07 12.10
CA LYS A 179 10.77 -5.57 11.68
C LYS A 179 10.84 -5.15 10.21
N PRO A 180 10.49 -6.02 9.25
CA PRO A 180 10.53 -5.64 7.85
C PRO A 180 9.49 -4.56 7.55
N VAL A 181 9.96 -3.46 6.99
CA VAL A 181 9.10 -2.54 6.24
C VAL A 181 8.90 -3.20 4.89
N PHE A 182 7.76 -3.88 4.71
CA PHE A 182 7.41 -4.43 3.42
C PHE A 182 7.10 -3.26 2.48
N PHE A 183 8.08 -2.83 1.68
CA PHE A 183 7.77 -2.20 0.41
C PHE A 183 7.07 -3.27 -0.41
N ASN A 184 5.78 -3.10 -0.64
CA ASN A 184 4.99 -4.05 -1.41
C ASN A 184 5.64 -4.18 -2.80
N MET A 185 6.40 -5.27 -2.99
CA MET A 185 7.28 -5.48 -4.14
C MET A 185 6.53 -6.04 -5.35
N TYR A 186 5.22 -6.24 -5.21
CA TYR A 186 4.33 -6.69 -6.28
C TYR A 186 3.65 -5.48 -6.93
N ALA A 187 4.20 -5.07 -8.07
CA ALA A 187 3.55 -4.27 -9.10
C ALA A 187 2.87 -5.17 -10.16
#